data_AF-A0A2M9D8Y5-F1
#
_entry.id   AF-A0A2M9D8Y5-F1
#
_cell.length_a   1.000
_cell.length_b   1.000
_cell.length_c   1.000
_cell.angle_alpha   90.00
_cell.angle_beta   90.00
_cell.angle_gamma   90.00
#
_symmetry.space_group_name_H-M   'P 1'
#
loop_
_entity.id
_entity.type
_entity.pdbx_description
1 polymer ?
#
loop_
_entity_poly.entity_id
_entity_poly.type
_entity_poly.pdbx_seq_one_letter_code
_entity_poly.pdbx_strand_id
1 'polypeptide(L)'
;MADHYEALGVAREATPEEIKKAYRKLARELHPDVNPSADASERFKTVTHAYDVLSDPQQRQQYDMGGSGGFGGGANFGFGDIFETFFGGGGGGQTAGPRSRRERGQDALLRIEVSLKDTMFGVTRDIEVNTAELCETCEGSCAAPGSSPVRCDICQGSGQIQRQVRSLLGNVMTSSPCGTCRGYGNIIVNPCATCAGQGRVRAQRTLSVDIPAGVETGLRLQMPGQGEVGPAGGPNGDLFLEIKVRHHDIFSRADDDLLATVEVEMIDAILGTTVKLDGLDGEIEVVIKPGTQSGEVLTIRDRGITSLRGNGRGDLRLGIQVVTPTKLSGAEQTLMKQLAAVRKSKQPHFAEFQQGLFAKLRDRFL
;
A
#
# COMPACT_ATOMS: atom_id res chain seq x y z
N MET A 1 -36.92 19.77 22.56
CA MET A 1 -36.24 18.72 21.79
C MET A 1 -37.28 18.20 20.82
N ALA A 2 -37.14 18.45 19.52
CA ALA A 2 -38.13 18.00 18.54
C ALA A 2 -38.19 16.47 18.53
N ASP A 3 -39.39 15.90 18.38
CA ASP A 3 -39.57 14.46 18.21
C ASP A 3 -38.78 13.97 17.00
N HIS A 4 -38.16 12.79 17.05
CA HIS A 4 -37.40 12.22 15.92
C HIS A 4 -38.29 12.00 14.69
N TYR A 5 -39.56 11.67 14.89
CA TYR A 5 -40.52 11.56 13.79
C TYR A 5 -40.82 12.93 13.17
N GLU A 6 -40.96 13.98 13.99
CA GLU A 6 -41.15 15.36 13.53
C GLU A 6 -39.90 15.88 12.80
N ALA A 7 -38.70 15.54 13.27
CA ALA A 7 -37.44 15.94 12.65
C ALA A 7 -37.29 15.38 11.23
N LEU A 8 -37.77 14.15 11.00
CA LEU A 8 -37.81 13.53 9.67
C LEU A 8 -39.06 13.89 8.87
N GLY A 9 -40.05 14.56 9.47
CA GLY A 9 -41.32 14.89 8.84
C GLY A 9 -42.15 13.65 8.49
N VAL A 10 -42.01 12.58 9.27
CA VAL A 10 -42.79 11.33 9.11
C VAL A 10 -43.71 11.14 10.31
N ALA A 11 -44.73 10.32 10.14
CA ALA A 11 -45.63 9.97 11.23
C ALA A 11 -45.07 8.77 12.04
N ARG A 12 -45.56 8.53 13.27
CA ARG A 12 -44.93 7.61 14.24
C ARG A 12 -45.02 6.14 13.85
N GLU A 13 -46.04 5.84 13.08
CA GLU A 13 -46.36 4.54 12.46
C GLU A 13 -45.66 4.32 11.11
N ALA A 14 -44.79 5.25 10.68
CA ALA A 14 -44.09 5.17 9.40
C ALA A 14 -43.26 3.88 9.28
N THR A 15 -43.30 3.29 8.10
CA THR A 15 -42.52 2.11 7.76
C THR A 15 -41.03 2.44 7.64
N PRO A 16 -40.11 1.46 7.80
CA PRO A 16 -38.67 1.68 7.62
C PRO A 16 -38.32 2.29 6.25
N GLU A 17 -39.06 1.92 5.20
CA GLU A 17 -38.87 2.46 3.85
C GLU A 17 -39.27 3.94 3.75
N GLU A 18 -40.34 4.35 4.44
CA GLU A 18 -40.77 5.75 4.49
C GLU A 18 -39.76 6.62 5.27
N ILE A 19 -39.25 6.13 6.40
CA ILE A 19 -38.20 6.77 7.20
C ILE A 19 -36.93 6.97 6.34
N LYS A 20 -36.49 5.92 5.65
CA LYS A 20 -35.32 5.97 4.76
C LYS A 20 -35.51 6.91 3.57
N LYS A 21 -36.72 6.95 3.00
CA LYS A 21 -37.06 7.85 1.90
C LYS A 21 -37.06 9.31 2.35
N ALA A 22 -37.62 9.61 3.53
CA ALA A 22 -37.63 10.94 4.12
C ALA A 22 -36.20 11.44 4.42
N TYR A 23 -35.38 10.59 5.05
CA TYR A 23 -33.97 10.89 5.31
C TYR A 23 -33.21 11.21 4.01
N ARG A 24 -33.31 10.37 2.98
CA ARG A 24 -32.61 10.60 1.69
C ARG A 24 -33.00 11.89 1.00
N LYS A 25 -34.24 12.36 1.20
CA LYS A 25 -34.73 13.63 0.65
C LYS A 25 -34.10 14.80 1.42
N LEU A 26 -34.23 14.80 2.74
CA LEU A 26 -33.68 15.84 3.61
C LEU A 26 -32.15 15.90 3.56
N ALA A 27 -31.47 14.76 3.46
CA ALA A 27 -30.02 14.70 3.36
C ALA A 27 -29.48 15.33 2.07
N ARG A 28 -30.23 15.30 0.96
CA ARG A 28 -29.85 16.01 -0.28
C ARG A 28 -30.14 17.50 -0.21
N GLU A 29 -31.26 17.88 0.41
CA GLU A 29 -31.67 19.29 0.57
C GLU A 29 -30.78 20.05 1.56
N LEU A 30 -30.27 19.35 2.59
CA LEU A 30 -29.47 19.93 3.68
C LEU A 30 -27.97 19.62 3.57
N HIS A 31 -27.52 19.01 2.47
CA HIS A 31 -26.10 18.69 2.28
C HIS A 31 -25.26 19.98 2.24
N PRO A 32 -24.10 20.06 2.92
CA PRO A 32 -23.27 21.27 2.95
C PRO A 32 -22.89 21.81 1.57
N ASP A 33 -22.69 20.91 0.60
CA ASP A 33 -22.36 21.28 -0.79
C ASP A 33 -23.53 21.90 -1.56
N VAL A 34 -24.77 21.61 -1.14
CA VAL A 34 -26.00 22.11 -1.78
C VAL A 34 -26.58 23.31 -1.03
N ASN A 35 -26.45 23.33 0.30
CA ASN A 35 -26.94 24.39 1.17
C ASN A 35 -25.90 24.73 2.26
N PRO A 36 -25.01 25.72 2.01
CA PRO A 36 -23.91 26.05 2.91
C PRO A 36 -24.31 26.94 4.10
N SER A 37 -25.60 27.05 4.44
CA SER A 37 -26.06 27.85 5.58
C SER A 37 -25.83 27.14 6.92
N ALA A 38 -25.54 27.91 7.98
CA ALA A 38 -25.37 27.37 9.33
C ALA A 38 -26.64 26.66 9.85
N ASP A 39 -27.82 27.15 9.46
CA ASP A 39 -29.11 26.54 9.80
C ASP A 39 -29.32 25.18 9.11
N ALA A 40 -28.90 25.05 7.84
CA ALA A 40 -28.96 23.77 7.13
C ALA A 40 -28.05 22.71 7.76
N SER A 41 -26.87 23.10 8.25
CA SER A 41 -25.95 22.20 8.96
C SER A 41 -26.53 21.68 10.28
N GLU A 42 -27.15 22.54 11.09
CA GLU A 42 -27.81 22.14 12.35
C GLU A 42 -29.03 21.24 12.10
N ARG A 43 -29.81 21.55 11.06
CA ARG A 43 -30.92 20.69 10.66
C ARG A 43 -30.44 19.35 10.11
N PHE A 44 -29.34 19.32 9.36
CA PHE A 44 -28.74 18.07 8.87
C PHE A 44 -28.32 17.16 10.03
N LYS A 45 -27.65 17.71 11.05
CA LYS A 45 -27.29 16.95 12.27
C LYS A 45 -28.51 16.35 12.96
N THR A 46 -29.57 17.15 13.10
CA THR A 46 -30.83 16.73 13.73
C THR A 46 -31.52 15.60 12.96
N VAL A 47 -31.56 15.70 11.63
CA VAL A 47 -32.15 14.72 10.71
C VAL A 47 -31.34 13.41 10.70
N THR A 48 -30.01 13.49 10.69
CA THR A 48 -29.15 12.30 10.75
C THR A 48 -29.32 11.56 12.06
N HIS A 49 -29.32 12.27 13.20
CA HIS A 49 -29.57 11.66 14.51
C HIS A 49 -30.95 11.00 14.59
N ALA A 50 -32.00 11.64 14.06
CA ALA A 50 -33.34 11.05 14.02
C ALA A 50 -33.38 9.78 13.17
N TYR A 51 -32.66 9.73 12.04
CA TYR A 51 -32.55 8.53 11.21
C TYR A 51 -31.77 7.41 11.91
N ASP A 52 -30.68 7.71 12.61
CA ASP A 52 -29.88 6.70 13.30
C ASP A 52 -30.70 5.98 14.39
N VAL A 53 -31.53 6.72 15.14
CA VAL A 53 -32.42 6.16 16.15
C VAL A 53 -33.59 5.39 15.52
N LEU A 54 -34.22 5.91 14.47
CA LEU A 54 -35.44 5.34 13.89
C LEU A 54 -35.18 4.24 12.83
N SER A 55 -33.96 4.13 12.29
CA SER A 55 -33.61 3.14 11.28
C SER A 55 -33.30 1.75 11.86
N ASP A 56 -32.85 1.70 13.12
CA ASP A 56 -32.63 0.45 13.84
C ASP A 56 -33.90 0.04 14.62
N PRO A 57 -34.43 -1.18 14.41
CA PRO A 57 -35.66 -1.62 15.08
C PRO A 57 -35.59 -1.61 16.62
N GLN A 58 -34.44 -1.93 17.22
CA GLN A 58 -34.29 -1.96 18.68
C GLN A 58 -34.22 -0.54 19.25
N GLN A 59 -33.47 0.36 18.61
CA GLN A 59 -33.38 1.76 19.04
C GLN A 59 -34.71 2.50 18.87
N ARG A 60 -35.43 2.26 17.77
CA ARG A 60 -36.79 2.79 17.57
C ARG A 60 -37.73 2.33 18.66
N GLN A 61 -37.70 1.04 19.01
CA GLN A 61 -38.55 0.51 20.09
C GLN A 61 -38.21 1.16 21.45
N GLN A 62 -36.93 1.34 21.77
CA GLN A 62 -36.50 2.02 23.01
C GLN A 62 -36.93 3.49 23.05
N TYR A 63 -36.89 4.16 21.90
CA TYR A 63 -37.37 5.53 21.74
C TYR A 63 -38.89 5.62 21.93
N ASP A 64 -39.65 4.73 21.28
CA ASP A 64 -41.11 4.68 21.36
C ASP A 64 -41.63 4.32 22.76
N MET A 65 -40.85 3.54 23.53
CA MET A 65 -41.14 3.21 24.93
C MET A 65 -40.80 4.34 25.92
N GLY A 66 -40.36 5.51 25.45
CA GLY A 66 -40.18 6.71 26.28
C GLY A 66 -38.98 6.65 27.22
N GLY A 67 -37.82 6.20 26.71
CA GLY A 67 -36.59 5.93 27.47
C GLY A 67 -36.29 6.88 28.64
N SER A 68 -36.51 6.38 29.86
CA SER A 68 -35.85 6.87 31.06
C SER A 68 -35.22 5.69 31.80
N GLY A 69 -33.87 5.71 31.87
CA GLY A 69 -33.01 5.07 32.88
C GLY A 69 -33.16 3.56 33.14
N GLY A 70 -32.14 2.78 32.78
CA GLY A 70 -32.03 1.43 33.34
C GLY A 70 -30.95 0.55 32.72
N PHE A 71 -29.72 0.73 33.18
CA PHE A 71 -28.68 -0.29 33.39
C PHE A 71 -28.91 -1.68 32.75
N GLY A 72 -28.16 -2.02 31.70
CA GLY A 72 -28.14 -3.37 31.16
C GLY A 72 -27.16 -3.48 29.99
N GLY A 73 -26.01 -4.10 30.23
CA GLY A 73 -24.89 -4.16 29.29
C GLY A 73 -25.13 -5.03 28.07
N GLY A 74 -24.29 -4.82 27.06
CA GLY A 74 -24.24 -5.65 25.86
C GLY A 74 -23.88 -4.83 24.64
N ALA A 75 -22.58 -4.76 24.36
CA ALA A 75 -21.96 -4.56 23.05
C ALA A 75 -22.83 -3.92 21.95
N ASN A 76 -22.58 -2.64 21.65
CA ASN A 76 -22.82 -2.13 20.30
C ASN A 76 -21.74 -1.09 19.92
N PHE A 77 -20.73 -1.57 19.20
CA PHE A 77 -19.71 -0.76 18.54
C PHE A 77 -20.39 0.14 17.50
N GLY A 78 -20.23 1.46 17.59
CA GLY A 78 -20.68 2.35 16.52
C GLY A 78 -20.56 3.85 16.77
N PHE A 79 -20.77 4.34 18.00
CA PHE A 79 -20.78 5.79 18.25
C PHE A 79 -20.11 6.27 19.54
N GLY A 80 -19.62 5.38 20.41
CA GLY A 80 -18.84 5.76 21.60
C GLY A 80 -17.46 6.35 21.25
N ASP A 81 -16.82 5.80 20.23
CA ASP A 81 -15.39 6.05 19.93
C ASP A 81 -15.14 7.42 19.26
N ILE A 82 -16.10 7.90 18.46
CA ILE A 82 -15.98 9.16 17.71
C ILE A 82 -16.36 10.35 18.59
N PHE A 83 -17.29 10.19 19.54
CA PHE A 83 -17.66 11.25 20.48
C PHE A 83 -16.61 11.43 21.60
N GLU A 84 -15.98 10.34 22.06
CA GLU A 84 -14.87 10.38 23.03
C GLU A 84 -13.59 11.04 22.47
N THR A 85 -13.33 10.88 21.17
CA THR A 85 -12.16 11.49 20.51
C THR A 85 -12.31 13.00 20.30
N PHE A 86 -13.54 13.51 20.18
CA PHE A 86 -13.82 14.92 19.85
C PHE A 86 -14.27 15.79 21.04
N PHE A 87 -14.93 15.22 22.06
CA PHE A 87 -15.50 15.95 23.20
C PHE A 87 -14.98 15.44 24.55
N GLY A 88 -13.66 15.47 24.72
CA GLY A 88 -12.97 14.95 25.91
C GLY A 88 -13.73 15.13 27.23
N GLY A 89 -14.15 13.99 27.79
CA GLY A 89 -14.53 13.84 29.19
C GLY A 89 -15.96 13.39 29.44
N GLY A 90 -16.10 12.12 29.86
CA GLY A 90 -17.18 11.70 30.75
C GLY A 90 -17.82 10.36 30.39
N GLY A 91 -17.24 9.24 30.84
CA GLY A 91 -17.95 7.96 30.69
C GLY A 91 -17.20 6.65 30.88
N GLY A 92 -15.95 6.64 31.38
CA GLY A 92 -15.25 5.37 31.62
C GLY A 92 -14.09 5.57 32.57
N GLY A 93 -14.25 5.19 33.83
CA GLY A 93 -13.24 5.29 34.89
C GLY A 93 -12.07 4.32 34.73
N GLN A 94 -11.42 4.28 33.56
CA GLN A 94 -10.02 3.90 33.51
C GLN A 94 -9.24 5.15 33.91
N THR A 95 -8.79 5.18 35.16
CA THR A 95 -7.73 6.08 35.60
C THR A 95 -6.61 6.00 34.57
N ALA A 96 -6.51 6.98 33.68
CA ALA A 96 -5.46 7.03 32.68
C ALA A 96 -4.14 7.11 33.45
N GLY A 97 -3.49 5.95 33.57
CA GLY A 97 -2.21 5.82 34.24
C GLY A 97 -1.14 6.63 33.52
N PRO A 98 0.04 6.80 34.13
CA PRO A 98 1.16 7.39 33.45
C PRO A 98 1.43 6.68 32.10
N ARG A 99 1.74 7.47 31.07
CA ARG A 99 2.12 6.93 29.76
C ARG A 99 3.37 6.07 29.92
N SER A 100 3.44 4.95 29.19
CA SER A 100 4.68 4.17 29.12
C SER A 100 5.73 4.94 28.33
N ARG A 101 6.99 4.91 28.78
CA ARG A 101 8.15 5.34 27.97
C ARG A 101 8.51 4.33 26.89
N ARG A 102 8.15 3.06 27.12
CA ARG A 102 8.31 1.96 26.15
C ARG A 102 7.19 2.09 25.13
N GLU A 103 7.53 2.60 23.97
CA GLU A 103 6.65 2.71 22.82
C GLU A 103 7.16 1.81 21.70
N ARG A 104 6.29 1.33 20.80
CA ARG A 104 6.73 0.53 19.64
C ARG A 104 7.59 1.39 18.72
N GLY A 105 8.65 0.80 18.18
CA GLY A 105 9.49 1.43 17.18
C GLY A 105 8.76 1.69 15.87
N GLN A 106 9.35 2.57 15.06
CA GLN A 106 8.79 2.94 13.77
C GLN A 106 9.06 1.85 12.75
N ASP A 107 8.11 1.67 11.84
CA ASP A 107 8.30 0.82 10.68
C ASP A 107 9.22 1.51 9.67
N ALA A 108 10.04 0.73 8.98
CA ALA A 108 10.92 1.21 7.93
C ALA A 108 10.48 0.67 6.57
N LEU A 109 10.61 1.48 5.51
CA LEU A 109 10.40 1.05 4.12
C LEU A 109 11.71 1.22 3.36
N LEU A 110 12.29 0.13 2.89
CA LEU A 110 13.49 0.15 2.05
C LEU A 110 13.15 -0.31 0.63
N ARG A 111 13.68 0.37 -0.37
CA ARG A 111 13.56 -0.06 -1.77
C ARG A 111 14.79 -0.86 -2.16
N ILE A 112 14.57 -2.05 -2.71
CA ILE A 112 15.63 -2.93 -3.21
C ILE A 112 15.48 -3.07 -4.72
N GLU A 113 16.57 -2.82 -5.45
CA GLU A 113 16.61 -3.06 -6.88
C GLU A 113 17.08 -4.48 -7.19
N VAL A 114 16.29 -5.23 -7.96
CA VAL A 114 16.60 -6.60 -8.41
C VAL A 114 16.71 -6.66 -9.93
N SER A 115 17.53 -7.56 -10.45
CA SER A 115 17.61 -7.78 -11.90
C SER A 115 16.48 -8.70 -12.38
N LEU A 116 16.18 -8.65 -13.69
CA LEU A 116 15.20 -9.56 -14.29
C LEU A 116 15.60 -11.05 -14.13
N LYS A 117 16.91 -11.33 -14.13
CA LYS A 117 17.44 -12.67 -13.84
C LYS A 117 17.15 -13.10 -12.41
N ASP A 118 17.30 -12.19 -11.44
CA ASP A 118 16.96 -12.49 -10.04
C ASP A 118 15.47 -12.78 -9.89
N THR A 119 14.60 -12.05 -10.61
CA THR A 119 13.16 -12.34 -10.56
C THR A 119 12.81 -13.69 -11.16
N MET A 120 13.68 -14.27 -11.98
CA MET A 120 13.44 -15.54 -12.63
C MET A 120 13.75 -16.74 -11.73
N PHE A 121 14.82 -16.67 -10.94
CA PHE A 121 15.29 -17.78 -10.11
C PHE A 121 15.07 -17.58 -8.60
N GLY A 122 14.80 -16.34 -8.18
CA GLY A 122 14.94 -15.94 -6.79
C GLY A 122 16.41 -15.70 -6.42
N VAL A 123 16.63 -14.91 -5.37
CA VAL A 123 17.98 -14.61 -4.90
C VAL A 123 17.97 -14.29 -3.41
N THR A 124 18.95 -14.82 -2.68
CA THR A 124 19.25 -14.38 -1.33
C THR A 124 20.22 -13.21 -1.40
N ARG A 125 19.88 -12.08 -0.79
CA ARG A 125 20.73 -10.87 -0.76
C ARG A 125 20.88 -10.33 0.64
N ASP A 126 22.09 -9.89 0.94
CA ASP A 126 22.37 -9.16 2.17
C ASP A 126 22.13 -7.66 1.94
N ILE A 127 21.30 -7.07 2.79
CA ILE A 127 20.97 -5.64 2.77
C ILE A 127 21.48 -4.97 4.03
N GLU A 128 22.04 -3.79 3.87
CA GLU A 128 22.46 -2.96 4.99
C GLU A 128 21.34 -1.97 5.35
N VAL A 129 20.88 -2.03 6.59
CA VAL A 129 19.79 -1.22 7.11
C VAL A 129 20.32 -0.33 8.23
N ASN A 130 20.17 0.97 8.06
CA ASN A 130 20.39 1.95 9.11
C ASN A 130 19.14 2.00 9.99
N THR A 131 19.24 1.49 11.22
CA THR A 131 18.12 1.36 12.15
C THR A 131 18.52 1.84 13.55
N ALA A 132 17.56 1.87 14.47
CA ALA A 132 17.84 2.06 15.88
C ALA A 132 17.90 0.70 16.58
N GLU A 133 18.98 0.43 17.31
CA GLU A 133 19.17 -0.75 18.14
C GLU A 133 19.07 -0.41 19.62
N LEU A 134 18.82 -1.42 20.45
CA LEU A 134 18.78 -1.28 21.89
C LEU A 134 20.15 -0.79 22.39
N CYS A 135 20.16 0.23 23.24
CA CYS A 135 21.40 0.74 23.78
C CYS A 135 22.02 -0.29 24.75
N GLU A 136 23.18 -0.84 24.42
CA GLU A 136 23.89 -1.82 25.25
C GLU A 136 24.24 -1.27 26.65
N THR A 137 24.57 0.02 26.75
CA THR A 137 24.98 0.64 28.03
C THR A 137 23.85 0.71 29.07
N CYS A 138 22.60 0.88 28.65
CA CYS A 138 21.47 1.10 29.56
C CYS A 138 20.34 0.08 29.41
N GLU A 139 20.41 -0.80 28.41
CA GLU A 139 19.44 -1.86 28.12
C GLU A 139 17.99 -1.34 28.07
N GLY A 140 17.80 -0.12 27.53
CA GLY A 140 16.48 0.52 27.42
C GLY A 140 15.99 1.26 28.66
N SER A 141 16.72 1.24 29.79
CA SER A 141 16.35 1.99 31.00
C SER A 141 16.40 3.52 30.85
N CYS A 142 17.07 3.99 29.79
CA CYS A 142 17.37 5.41 29.50
C CYS A 142 18.22 6.12 30.55
N ALA A 143 18.63 5.45 31.62
CA ALA A 143 19.39 6.01 32.72
C ALA A 143 20.87 5.62 32.62
N ALA A 144 21.76 6.41 33.21
CA ALA A 144 23.17 6.06 33.32
C ALA A 144 23.34 4.76 34.15
N PRO A 145 24.37 3.92 33.89
CA PRO A 145 24.62 2.72 34.66
C PRO A 145 24.65 3.00 36.17
N GLY A 146 23.95 2.18 36.97
CA GLY A 146 23.83 2.36 38.42
C GLY A 146 22.80 3.42 38.86
N SER A 147 22.13 4.08 37.92
CA SER A 147 20.98 4.96 38.19
C SER A 147 19.69 4.38 37.62
N SER A 148 18.55 4.81 38.15
CA SER A 148 17.23 4.35 37.69
C SER A 148 16.23 5.51 37.63
N PRO A 149 15.15 5.38 36.84
CA PRO A 149 14.07 6.36 36.83
C PRO A 149 13.45 6.51 38.23
N VAL A 150 13.37 7.75 38.71
CA VAL A 150 12.81 8.07 40.03
C VAL A 150 11.35 8.50 39.86
N ARG A 151 10.49 8.15 40.83
CA ARG A 151 9.10 8.62 40.85
C ARG A 151 9.06 10.15 40.84
N CYS A 152 8.24 10.74 39.97
CA CYS A 152 8.10 12.19 39.89
C CYS A 152 7.50 12.72 41.20
N ASP A 153 8.15 13.70 41.79
CA ASP A 153 7.76 14.42 43.00
C ASP A 153 6.48 15.26 42.81
N ILE A 154 6.33 15.91 41.65
CA ILE A 154 5.20 16.79 41.35
C ILE A 154 3.87 16.03 41.20
N CYS A 155 3.85 14.96 40.38
CA CYS A 155 2.62 14.18 40.16
C CYS A 155 2.56 12.90 41.01
N GLN A 156 3.59 12.63 41.81
CA GLN A 156 3.71 11.41 42.61
C GLN A 156 3.45 10.14 41.80
N GLY A 157 4.03 10.02 40.60
CA GLY A 157 3.85 8.82 39.77
C GLY A 157 2.55 8.75 38.96
N SER A 158 1.59 9.67 39.16
CA SER A 158 0.32 9.62 38.43
C SER A 158 0.42 10.07 36.96
N GLY A 159 1.51 10.73 36.57
CA GLY A 159 1.73 11.24 35.20
C GLY A 159 0.91 12.50 34.87
N GLN A 160 -0.14 12.80 35.62
CA GLN A 160 -1.03 13.93 35.40
C GLN A 160 -1.13 14.82 36.65
N ILE A 161 -1.46 16.09 36.45
CA ILE A 161 -1.78 17.04 37.51
C ILE A 161 -3.20 17.55 37.28
N GLN A 162 -3.98 17.68 38.35
CA GLN A 162 -5.32 18.26 38.27
C GLN A 162 -5.20 19.78 38.35
N ARG A 163 -5.81 20.48 37.38
CA ARG A 163 -5.92 21.93 37.37
C ARG A 163 -7.39 22.31 37.35
N GLN A 164 -7.77 23.15 38.31
CA GLN A 164 -9.08 23.78 38.33
C GLN A 164 -9.10 24.87 37.25
N VAL A 165 -9.99 24.73 36.28
CA VAL A 165 -10.22 25.72 35.22
C VAL A 165 -11.59 26.34 35.45
N ARG A 166 -11.67 27.67 35.41
CA ARG A 166 -12.94 28.39 35.46
C ARG A 166 -13.60 28.31 34.09
N SER A 167 -14.74 27.64 34.00
CA SER A 167 -15.60 27.61 32.82
C SER A 167 -16.81 28.52 33.02
N LEU A 168 -17.55 28.75 31.94
CA LEU A 168 -18.82 29.51 31.95
C LEU A 168 -19.89 28.87 32.86
N LEU A 169 -19.74 27.58 33.19
CA LEU A 169 -20.65 26.79 34.03
C LEU A 169 -20.13 26.57 35.47
N GLY A 170 -19.00 27.18 35.84
CA GLY A 170 -18.39 27.05 37.17
C GLY A 170 -16.95 26.53 37.14
N ASN A 171 -16.47 26.06 38.28
CA ASN A 171 -15.12 25.50 38.39
C ASN A 171 -15.13 24.03 37.94
N VAL A 172 -14.41 23.70 36.87
CA VAL A 172 -14.25 22.33 36.38
C VAL A 172 -12.82 21.87 36.64
N MET A 173 -12.65 20.68 37.22
CA MET A 173 -11.34 20.06 37.41
C MET A 173 -10.96 19.34 36.11
N THR A 174 -9.92 19.83 35.46
CA THR A 174 -9.35 19.21 34.26
C THR A 174 -8.00 18.58 34.60
N SER A 175 -7.72 17.38 34.10
CA SER A 175 -6.37 16.82 34.19
C SER A 175 -5.51 17.30 33.03
N SER A 176 -4.26 17.62 33.32
CA SER A 176 -3.23 17.92 32.31
C SER A 176 -2.00 17.06 32.56
N PRO A 177 -1.24 16.67 31.53
CA PRO A 177 0.01 15.94 31.73
C PRO A 177 0.97 16.76 32.61
N CYS A 178 1.61 16.09 33.57
CA CYS A 178 2.58 16.73 34.45
C CYS A 178 3.74 17.31 33.63
N GLY A 179 4.08 18.58 33.80
CA GLY A 179 5.15 19.24 33.03
C GLY A 179 6.55 18.65 33.25
N THR A 180 6.84 18.18 34.48
CA THR A 180 8.15 17.63 34.85
C THR A 180 8.40 16.25 34.25
N CYS A 181 7.46 15.31 34.44
CA CYS A 181 7.57 13.96 33.89
C CYS A 181 6.93 13.80 32.50
N ARG A 182 6.31 14.85 31.95
CA ARG A 182 5.63 14.88 30.64
C ARG A 182 4.58 13.77 30.44
N GLY A 183 3.95 13.30 31.52
CA GLY A 183 2.99 12.19 31.44
C GLY A 183 3.52 10.83 31.90
N TYR A 184 4.83 10.65 32.05
CA TYR A 184 5.43 9.33 32.30
C TYR A 184 5.39 8.87 33.78
N GLY A 185 5.06 9.75 34.72
CA GLY A 185 5.03 9.45 36.16
C GLY A 185 6.41 9.30 36.82
N ASN A 186 7.46 9.08 36.04
CA ASN A 186 8.85 9.02 36.51
C ASN A 186 9.75 10.01 35.75
N ILE A 187 10.86 10.37 36.36
CA ILE A 187 11.89 11.27 35.84
C ILE A 187 13.22 10.54 35.78
N ILE A 188 13.98 10.78 34.71
CA ILE A 188 15.34 10.27 34.54
C ILE A 188 16.27 11.40 34.95
N VAL A 189 16.86 11.31 36.14
CA VAL A 189 17.73 12.36 36.69
C VAL A 189 19.08 12.34 35.98
N ASN A 190 19.66 11.15 35.79
CA ASN A 190 20.93 10.94 35.12
C ASN A 190 20.68 10.17 33.82
N PRO A 191 20.48 10.86 32.68
CA PRO A 191 20.28 10.18 31.41
C PRO A 191 21.53 9.42 30.98
N CYS A 192 21.34 8.29 30.30
CA CYS A 192 22.45 7.56 29.70
C CYS A 192 23.19 8.43 28.68
N ALA A 193 24.51 8.56 28.81
CA ALA A 193 25.33 9.37 27.91
C ALA A 193 25.36 8.82 26.46
N THR A 194 25.36 7.49 26.29
CA THR A 194 25.45 6.84 24.97
C THR A 194 24.21 7.07 24.11
N CYS A 195 23.00 6.98 24.70
CA CYS A 195 21.74 7.15 23.98
C CYS A 195 21.03 8.48 24.26
N ALA A 196 21.66 9.40 25.02
CA ALA A 196 21.07 10.66 25.47
C ALA A 196 19.66 10.50 26.09
N GLY A 197 19.44 9.40 26.83
CA GLY A 197 18.16 9.10 27.47
C GLY A 197 17.06 8.53 26.56
N GLN A 198 17.40 8.09 25.33
CA GLN A 198 16.42 7.49 24.41
C GLN A 198 16.23 5.98 24.60
N GLY A 199 17.19 5.29 25.23
CA GLY A 199 17.18 3.84 25.41
C GLY A 199 17.54 3.03 24.15
N ARG A 200 17.87 3.72 23.05
CA ARG A 200 18.26 3.16 21.76
C ARG A 200 19.35 4.02 21.10
N VAL A 201 20.14 3.43 20.22
CA VAL A 201 21.23 4.09 19.48
C VAL A 201 21.10 3.79 18.00
N ARG A 202 21.58 4.68 17.13
CA ARG A 202 21.63 4.41 15.69
C ARG A 202 22.74 3.40 15.41
N ALA A 203 22.41 2.36 14.65
CA ALA A 203 23.33 1.33 14.24
C ALA A 203 23.02 0.87 12.81
N GLN A 204 24.04 0.33 12.14
CA GLN A 204 23.90 -0.28 10.82
C GLN A 204 23.90 -1.80 11.00
N ARG A 205 22.89 -2.47 10.46
CA ARG A 205 22.73 -3.92 10.54
C ARG A 205 22.69 -4.52 9.14
N THR A 206 23.32 -5.66 8.96
CA THR A 206 23.19 -6.44 7.73
C THR A 206 22.13 -7.52 7.93
N LEU A 207 21.11 -7.54 7.07
CA LEU A 207 20.04 -8.53 7.09
C LEU A 207 20.11 -9.35 5.80
N SER A 208 20.08 -10.68 5.93
CA SER A 208 19.96 -11.56 4.78
C SER A 208 18.49 -11.76 4.44
N VAL A 209 18.11 -11.45 3.20
CA VAL A 209 16.72 -11.47 2.72
C VAL A 209 16.63 -12.43 1.56
N ASP A 210 15.70 -13.37 1.67
CA ASP A 210 15.35 -14.26 0.58
C ASP A 210 14.26 -13.61 -0.29
N ILE A 211 14.61 -13.30 -1.53
CA ILE A 211 13.69 -12.72 -2.50
C ILE A 211 13.20 -13.87 -3.40
N PRO A 212 11.90 -14.23 -3.35
CA PRO A 212 11.39 -15.34 -4.12
C PRO A 212 11.46 -15.08 -5.62
N ALA A 213 11.37 -16.14 -6.42
CA ALA A 213 11.16 -16.00 -7.85
C ALA A 213 9.75 -15.44 -8.15
N GLY A 214 9.58 -14.81 -9.31
CA GLY A 214 8.32 -14.25 -9.77
C GLY A 214 7.98 -12.86 -9.23
N VAL A 215 8.83 -12.28 -8.39
CA VAL A 215 8.57 -10.96 -7.78
C VAL A 215 8.46 -9.85 -8.82
N GLU A 216 7.55 -8.91 -8.59
CA GLU A 216 7.27 -7.78 -9.47
C GLU A 216 7.59 -6.45 -8.79
N THR A 217 7.76 -5.41 -9.61
CA THR A 217 7.93 -4.05 -9.11
C THR A 217 6.72 -3.64 -8.28
N GLY A 218 6.97 -3.16 -7.07
CA GLY A 218 5.93 -2.75 -6.13
C GLY A 218 5.51 -3.83 -5.13
N LEU A 219 5.96 -5.08 -5.31
CA LEU A 219 5.78 -6.11 -4.29
C LEU A 219 6.50 -5.71 -2.99
N ARG A 220 5.81 -5.88 -1.86
CA ARG A 220 6.35 -5.59 -0.52
C ARG A 220 6.53 -6.86 0.28
N LEU A 221 7.75 -7.12 0.71
CA LEU A 221 8.08 -8.17 1.67
C LEU A 221 8.10 -7.57 3.08
N GLN A 222 7.35 -8.14 4.01
CA GLN A 222 7.36 -7.73 5.41
C GLN A 222 8.34 -8.59 6.19
N MET A 223 9.18 -7.96 6.99
CA MET A 223 10.08 -8.58 7.95
C MET A 223 9.68 -8.14 9.37
N PRO A 224 8.86 -8.95 10.07
CA PRO A 224 8.35 -8.60 11.39
C PRO A 224 9.47 -8.39 12.41
N GLY A 225 9.40 -7.31 13.17
CA GLY A 225 10.37 -7.01 14.24
C GLY A 225 11.79 -6.64 13.77
N GLN A 226 12.01 -6.50 12.45
CA GLN A 226 13.30 -6.09 11.87
C GLN A 226 13.39 -4.57 11.64
N GLY A 227 12.36 -3.81 12.03
CA GLY A 227 12.37 -2.35 11.99
C GLY A 227 13.16 -1.74 13.16
N GLU A 228 12.87 -0.48 13.48
CA GLU A 228 13.57 0.21 14.57
C GLU A 228 13.16 -0.31 15.94
N VAL A 229 14.10 -0.41 16.88
CA VAL A 229 13.80 -0.61 18.30
C VAL A 229 13.04 0.61 18.82
N GLY A 230 12.00 0.39 19.62
CA GLY A 230 11.20 1.44 20.21
C GLY A 230 11.93 2.26 21.28
N PRO A 231 11.54 3.52 21.54
CA PRO A 231 12.06 4.30 22.67
C PRO A 231 11.99 3.52 23.99
N ALA A 232 12.98 3.73 24.87
CA ALA A 232 13.12 3.05 26.16
C ALA A 232 13.16 1.51 26.08
N GLY A 233 13.65 0.96 24.96
CA GLY A 233 13.66 -0.48 24.73
C GLY A 233 12.26 -1.07 24.50
N GLY A 234 11.36 -0.26 23.92
CA GLY A 234 10.07 -0.76 23.45
C GLY A 234 10.23 -1.74 22.27
N PRO A 235 9.15 -2.48 21.93
CA PRO A 235 9.20 -3.50 20.89
C PRO A 235 9.57 -2.91 19.54
N ASN A 236 10.17 -3.74 18.68
CA ASN A 236 10.62 -3.31 17.37
C ASN A 236 9.44 -2.99 16.44
N GLY A 237 9.67 -2.05 15.53
CA GLY A 237 8.87 -1.91 14.33
C GLY A 237 9.11 -3.03 13.33
N ASP A 238 8.44 -2.97 12.19
CA ASP A 238 8.62 -3.89 11.07
C ASP A 238 9.44 -3.23 9.96
N LEU A 239 10.14 -4.05 9.18
CA LEU A 239 10.83 -3.60 7.97
C LEU A 239 10.06 -4.09 6.75
N PHE A 240 9.68 -3.16 5.88
CA PHE A 240 9.05 -3.44 4.60
C PHE A 240 10.06 -3.23 3.49
N LEU A 241 10.21 -4.24 2.64
CA LEU A 241 11.11 -4.19 1.48
C LEU A 241 10.26 -4.09 0.22
N GLU A 242 10.30 -2.94 -0.44
CA GLU A 242 9.64 -2.70 -1.71
C GLU A 242 10.59 -3.05 -2.85
N ILE A 243 10.21 -4.06 -3.64
CA ILE A 243 11.01 -4.56 -4.75
C ILE A 243 10.83 -3.65 -5.96
N LYS A 244 11.93 -3.32 -6.62
CA LYS A 244 11.95 -2.63 -7.90
C LYS A 244 12.76 -3.45 -8.90
N VAL A 245 12.11 -3.97 -9.92
CA VAL A 245 12.78 -4.71 -10.99
C VAL A 245 13.43 -3.72 -11.93
N ARG A 246 14.74 -3.88 -12.17
CA ARG A 246 15.49 -3.07 -13.11
C ARG A 246 15.08 -3.42 -14.54
N HIS A 247 14.98 -2.40 -15.39
CA HIS A 247 14.82 -2.59 -16.83
C HIS A 247 16.01 -3.37 -17.40
N HIS A 248 15.74 -4.25 -18.37
CA HIS A 248 16.76 -5.01 -19.08
C HIS A 248 16.74 -4.60 -20.55
N ASP A 249 17.92 -4.41 -21.15
CA ASP A 249 18.04 -3.83 -22.50
C ASP A 249 17.42 -4.71 -23.59
N ILE A 250 17.56 -6.03 -23.45
CA ILE A 250 17.09 -7.04 -24.44
C ILE A 250 15.69 -7.59 -24.13
N PHE A 251 15.36 -7.77 -22.85
CA PHE A 251 14.18 -8.51 -22.42
C PHE A 251 13.21 -7.59 -21.69
N SER A 252 11.95 -7.66 -22.08
CA SER A 252 10.85 -7.04 -21.34
C SER A 252 9.98 -8.12 -20.70
N ARG A 253 9.46 -7.85 -19.51
CA ARG A 253 8.53 -8.76 -18.83
C ARG A 253 7.09 -8.37 -19.17
N ALA A 254 6.27 -9.35 -19.50
CA ALA A 254 4.83 -9.23 -19.63
C ALA A 254 4.17 -10.36 -18.82
N ASP A 255 3.71 -10.04 -17.61
CA ASP A 255 3.27 -11.02 -16.61
C ASP A 255 4.35 -12.10 -16.36
N ASP A 256 4.03 -13.37 -16.58
CA ASP A 256 4.98 -14.49 -16.46
C ASP A 256 5.81 -14.68 -17.76
N ASP A 257 5.41 -14.07 -18.88
CA ASP A 257 6.12 -14.18 -20.16
C ASP A 257 7.28 -13.18 -20.28
N LEU A 258 8.31 -13.56 -21.03
CA LEU A 258 9.39 -12.68 -21.46
C LEU A 258 9.22 -12.34 -22.93
N LEU A 259 9.41 -11.06 -23.25
CA LEU A 259 9.37 -10.53 -24.61
C LEU A 259 10.78 -10.12 -25.01
N ALA A 260 11.22 -10.50 -26.21
CA ALA A 260 12.41 -9.97 -26.84
C ALA A 260 12.18 -9.81 -28.34
N THR A 261 12.96 -8.94 -28.96
CA THR A 261 12.93 -8.74 -30.41
C THR A 261 14.19 -9.35 -31.01
N VAL A 262 14.04 -10.21 -32.02
CA VAL A 262 15.14 -10.76 -32.78
C VAL A 262 15.17 -10.06 -34.13
N GLU A 263 16.27 -9.37 -34.39
CA GLU A 263 16.54 -8.79 -35.70
C GLU A 263 17.09 -9.87 -36.63
N VAL A 264 16.44 -10.03 -37.78
CA VAL A 264 16.79 -11.05 -38.78
C VAL A 264 17.03 -10.34 -40.11
N GLU A 265 18.14 -10.64 -40.76
CA GLU A 265 18.39 -10.09 -42.09
C GLU A 265 17.38 -10.61 -43.11
N MET A 266 17.05 -9.77 -44.09
CA MET A 266 16.10 -10.14 -45.16
C MET A 266 16.48 -11.46 -45.85
N ILE A 267 17.78 -11.74 -46.04
CA ILE A 267 18.25 -12.95 -46.72
C ILE A 267 17.96 -14.18 -45.86
N ASP A 268 18.27 -14.12 -44.56
CA ASP A 268 18.02 -15.18 -43.59
C ASP A 268 16.52 -15.43 -43.39
N ALA A 269 15.69 -14.38 -43.41
CA ALA A 269 14.25 -14.52 -43.37
C ALA A 269 13.69 -15.22 -44.62
N ILE A 270 14.31 -15.01 -45.80
CA ILE A 270 13.91 -15.67 -47.06
C ILE A 270 14.34 -17.14 -47.06
N LEU A 271 15.58 -17.43 -46.72
CA LEU A 271 16.18 -18.77 -46.84
C LEU A 271 15.93 -19.67 -45.64
N GLY A 272 15.62 -19.08 -44.48
CA GLY A 272 15.62 -19.75 -43.19
C GLY A 272 17.04 -19.87 -42.64
N THR A 273 17.15 -19.80 -41.31
CA THR A 273 18.44 -19.94 -40.61
C THR A 273 18.19 -20.49 -39.21
N THR A 274 19.25 -20.91 -38.53
CA THR A 274 19.20 -21.30 -37.12
C THR A 274 20.27 -20.51 -36.38
N VAL A 275 19.86 -19.77 -35.35
CA VAL A 275 20.72 -18.87 -34.59
C VAL A 275 20.70 -19.27 -33.13
N LYS A 276 21.87 -19.21 -32.47
CA LYS A 276 21.98 -19.34 -31.02
C LYS A 276 22.01 -17.95 -30.39
N LEU A 277 21.13 -17.70 -29.43
CA LEU A 277 21.02 -16.44 -28.72
C LEU A 277 21.19 -16.65 -27.21
N ASP A 278 21.74 -15.66 -26.53
CA ASP A 278 21.90 -15.67 -25.08
C ASP A 278 20.56 -15.34 -24.40
N GLY A 279 20.01 -16.32 -23.68
CA GLY A 279 18.88 -16.12 -22.78
C GLY A 279 19.31 -15.83 -21.34
N LEU A 280 18.36 -15.42 -20.50
CA LEU A 280 18.58 -15.26 -19.05
C LEU A 280 18.92 -16.59 -18.34
N ASP A 281 18.59 -17.71 -18.99
CA ASP A 281 18.70 -19.10 -18.53
C ASP A 281 19.72 -19.93 -19.32
N GLY A 282 20.67 -19.25 -19.97
CA GLY A 282 21.64 -19.85 -20.87
C GLY A 282 21.26 -19.75 -22.35
N GLU A 283 22.02 -20.43 -23.20
CA GLU A 283 21.86 -20.37 -24.65
C GLU A 283 20.52 -20.97 -25.13
N ILE A 284 19.93 -20.32 -26.12
CA ILE A 284 18.67 -20.70 -26.75
C ILE A 284 18.88 -20.82 -28.25
N GLU A 285 18.50 -21.97 -28.82
CA GLU A 285 18.52 -22.18 -30.26
C GLU A 285 17.17 -21.76 -30.86
N VAL A 286 17.21 -20.81 -31.79
CA VAL A 286 16.04 -20.25 -32.46
C VAL A 286 16.08 -20.63 -33.94
N VAL A 287 15.07 -21.40 -34.36
CA VAL A 287 14.91 -21.83 -35.74
C VAL A 287 14.00 -20.84 -36.47
N ILE A 288 14.57 -20.10 -37.43
CA ILE A 288 13.85 -19.17 -38.30
C ILE A 288 13.49 -19.91 -39.58
N LYS A 289 12.19 -20.05 -39.84
CA LYS A 289 11.71 -20.80 -41.01
C LYS A 289 11.88 -19.98 -42.29
N PRO A 290 12.11 -20.62 -43.44
CA PRO A 290 12.11 -19.92 -44.72
C PRO A 290 10.77 -19.20 -44.96
N GLY A 291 10.84 -17.92 -45.31
CA GLY A 291 9.66 -17.09 -45.55
C GLY A 291 9.06 -16.42 -44.30
N THR A 292 9.76 -16.44 -43.16
CA THR A 292 9.34 -15.74 -41.92
C THR A 292 9.07 -14.27 -42.20
N GLN A 293 7.96 -13.74 -41.67
CA GLN A 293 7.56 -12.35 -41.89
C GLN A 293 7.88 -11.48 -40.66
N SER A 294 8.12 -10.19 -40.90
CA SER A 294 8.28 -9.22 -39.80
C SER A 294 6.98 -9.11 -39.01
N GLY A 295 7.08 -9.09 -37.68
CA GLY A 295 5.93 -9.12 -36.76
C GLY A 295 5.43 -10.52 -36.41
N GLU A 296 6.00 -11.58 -36.98
CA GLU A 296 5.75 -12.95 -36.53
C GLU A 296 6.32 -13.15 -35.11
N VAL A 297 5.60 -13.90 -34.26
CA VAL A 297 6.01 -14.18 -32.88
C VAL A 297 6.35 -15.65 -32.74
N LEU A 298 7.62 -15.94 -32.46
CA LEU A 298 8.08 -17.29 -32.11
C LEU A 298 7.99 -17.45 -30.59
N THR A 299 7.38 -18.54 -30.13
CA THR A 299 7.22 -18.83 -28.69
C THR A 299 8.06 -20.03 -28.30
N ILE A 300 8.92 -19.85 -27.30
CA ILE A 300 9.75 -20.89 -26.70
C ILE A 300 9.20 -21.16 -25.31
N ARG A 301 8.68 -22.38 -25.12
CA ARG A 301 7.97 -22.76 -23.90
C ARG A 301 8.88 -22.83 -22.69
N ASP A 302 8.32 -22.53 -21.51
CA ASP A 302 8.96 -22.67 -20.20
C ASP A 302 10.27 -21.87 -20.04
N ARG A 303 10.44 -20.82 -20.85
CA ARG A 303 11.63 -19.95 -20.87
C ARG A 303 11.37 -18.52 -20.37
N GLY A 304 10.20 -18.26 -19.79
CA GLY A 304 9.80 -17.01 -19.15
C GLY A 304 10.14 -16.95 -17.65
N ILE A 305 9.44 -16.09 -16.92
CA ILE A 305 9.57 -15.88 -15.48
C ILE A 305 8.83 -16.98 -14.70
N THR A 306 9.38 -17.37 -13.55
CA THR A 306 8.73 -18.31 -12.63
C THR A 306 7.56 -17.63 -11.93
N SER A 307 6.38 -18.26 -11.91
CA SER A 307 5.21 -17.68 -11.26
C SER A 307 5.38 -17.62 -9.73
N LEU A 308 4.98 -16.51 -9.09
CA LEU A 308 5.11 -16.34 -7.63
C LEU A 308 4.17 -17.27 -6.84
N ARG A 309 3.00 -17.60 -7.40
CA ARG A 309 1.94 -18.39 -6.74
C ARG A 309 1.58 -19.68 -7.48
N GLY A 310 2.22 -19.94 -8.62
CA GLY A 310 1.94 -21.08 -9.49
C GLY A 310 3.11 -22.05 -9.56
N ASN A 311 2.85 -23.22 -10.14
CA ASN A 311 3.90 -24.14 -10.55
C ASN A 311 4.18 -23.95 -12.04
N GLY A 312 5.43 -23.64 -12.37
CA GLY A 312 5.88 -23.50 -13.74
C GLY A 312 6.43 -22.12 -14.06
N ARG A 313 6.80 -21.96 -15.33
CA ARG A 313 7.38 -20.74 -15.87
C ARG A 313 6.53 -20.29 -17.05
N GLY A 314 6.48 -18.98 -17.30
CA GLY A 314 5.91 -18.47 -18.54
C GLY A 314 6.78 -18.82 -19.75
N ASP A 315 6.45 -18.22 -20.88
CA ASP A 315 7.12 -18.48 -22.15
C ASP A 315 8.05 -17.31 -22.56
N LEU A 316 9.04 -17.61 -23.39
CA LEU A 316 9.81 -16.58 -24.09
C LEU A 316 9.18 -16.34 -25.47
N ARG A 317 8.69 -15.13 -25.70
CA ARG A 317 8.10 -14.68 -26.95
C ARG A 317 9.09 -13.78 -27.68
N LEU A 318 9.54 -14.25 -28.83
CA LEU A 318 10.46 -13.57 -29.72
C LEU A 318 9.67 -12.93 -30.86
N GLY A 319 9.60 -11.60 -30.89
CA GLY A 319 9.12 -10.86 -32.04
C GLY A 319 10.19 -10.80 -33.12
N ILE A 320 9.86 -11.23 -34.34
CA ILE A 320 10.80 -11.19 -35.46
C ILE A 320 10.71 -9.82 -36.14
N GLN A 321 11.84 -9.12 -36.23
CA GLN A 321 11.98 -7.90 -37.00
C GLN A 321 12.89 -8.15 -38.21
N VAL A 322 12.30 -8.18 -39.41
CA VAL A 322 13.08 -8.36 -40.64
C VAL A 322 13.72 -7.04 -41.04
N VAL A 323 15.05 -6.98 -41.02
CA VAL A 323 15.84 -5.80 -41.38
C VAL A 323 16.15 -5.82 -42.87
N THR A 324 15.71 -4.78 -43.58
CA THR A 324 16.02 -4.60 -45.00
C THR A 324 17.30 -3.75 -45.14
N PRO A 325 18.30 -4.21 -45.91
CA PRO A 325 19.55 -3.45 -46.08
C PRO A 325 19.29 -2.09 -46.74
N THR A 326 19.87 -1.03 -46.18
CA THR A 326 19.66 0.35 -46.65
C THR A 326 20.66 0.79 -47.72
N LYS A 327 21.85 0.15 -47.76
CA LYS A 327 22.90 0.41 -48.74
C LYS A 327 23.25 -0.90 -49.44
N LEU A 328 23.23 -0.88 -50.77
CA LEU A 328 23.58 -2.02 -51.61
C LEU A 328 24.78 -1.65 -52.49
N SER A 329 25.74 -2.56 -52.57
CA SER A 329 26.81 -2.52 -53.56
C SER A 329 26.27 -2.75 -54.98
N GLY A 330 27.06 -2.42 -56.00
CA GLY A 330 26.66 -2.63 -57.40
C GLY A 330 26.38 -4.10 -57.74
N ALA A 331 27.11 -5.03 -57.10
CA ALA A 331 26.88 -6.46 -57.24
C ALA A 331 25.55 -6.90 -56.60
N GLU A 332 25.30 -6.49 -55.36
CA GLU A 332 24.05 -6.81 -54.65
C GLU A 332 22.83 -6.23 -55.36
N GLN A 333 22.92 -4.99 -55.85
CA GLN A 333 21.84 -4.37 -56.60
C GLN A 333 21.52 -5.14 -57.89
N THR A 334 22.53 -5.68 -58.56
CA THR A 334 22.35 -6.52 -59.75
C THR A 334 21.63 -7.81 -59.41
N LEU A 335 22.02 -8.48 -58.32
CA LEU A 335 21.35 -9.70 -57.83
C LEU A 335 19.89 -9.43 -57.43
N MET A 336 19.62 -8.33 -56.74
CA MET A 336 18.25 -7.96 -56.35
C MET A 336 17.36 -7.66 -57.56
N LYS A 337 17.91 -7.05 -58.62
CA LYS A 337 17.18 -6.85 -59.90
C LYS A 337 16.86 -8.18 -60.60
N GLN A 338 17.80 -9.13 -60.59
CA GLN A 338 17.55 -10.47 -61.13
C GLN A 338 16.46 -11.20 -60.35
N LEU A 339 16.50 -11.15 -59.01
CA LEU A 339 15.45 -11.71 -58.15
C LEU A 339 14.09 -11.07 -58.42
N ALA A 340 14.05 -9.74 -58.60
CA ALA A 340 12.84 -9.00 -58.92
C ALA A 340 12.28 -9.35 -60.31
N ALA A 341 13.12 -9.71 -61.28
CA ALA A 341 12.67 -10.15 -62.62
C ALA A 341 12.06 -11.56 -62.59
N VAL A 342 12.55 -12.45 -61.72
CA VAL A 342 12.03 -13.81 -61.56
C VAL A 342 10.74 -13.83 -60.74
N ARG A 343 10.63 -12.99 -59.71
CA ARG A 343 9.38 -12.86 -58.93
C ARG A 343 8.37 -11.98 -59.65
N LYS A 344 7.13 -12.47 -59.80
CA LYS A 344 5.97 -11.59 -60.04
C LYS A 344 5.69 -10.77 -58.78
N SER A 345 6.35 -9.63 -58.62
CA SER A 345 6.09 -8.72 -57.50
C SER A 345 4.70 -8.08 -57.66
N LYS A 346 3.90 -8.11 -56.59
CA LYS A 346 2.68 -7.29 -56.52
C LYS A 346 3.11 -5.84 -56.29
N GLN A 347 2.47 -4.90 -56.98
CA GLN A 347 2.72 -3.48 -56.71
C GLN A 347 2.30 -3.14 -55.26
N PRO A 348 2.99 -2.20 -54.61
CA PRO A 348 2.57 -1.70 -53.31
C PRO A 348 1.12 -1.22 -53.39
N HIS A 349 0.28 -1.72 -52.50
CA HIS A 349 -1.13 -1.34 -52.39
C HIS A 349 -1.47 -1.19 -50.91
N PHE A 350 -2.50 -0.41 -50.61
CA PHE A 350 -3.03 -0.37 -49.26
C PHE A 350 -3.56 -1.76 -48.88
N ALA A 351 -3.19 -2.24 -47.70
CA ALA A 351 -3.80 -3.42 -47.13
C ALA A 351 -5.29 -3.14 -46.87
N GLU A 352 -6.14 -4.14 -47.08
CA GLU A 352 -7.56 -4.03 -46.71
C GLU A 352 -7.70 -3.73 -45.22
N PHE A 353 -8.50 -2.72 -44.89
CA PHE A 353 -8.78 -2.35 -43.50
C PHE A 353 -9.64 -3.43 -42.85
N GLN A 354 -9.00 -4.40 -42.19
CA GLN A 354 -9.70 -5.37 -41.36
C GLN A 354 -9.92 -4.78 -39.95
N GLN A 355 -11.17 -4.44 -39.64
CA GLN A 355 -11.62 -3.97 -38.32
C GLN A 355 -11.36 -4.98 -37.18
N GLY A 356 -10.91 -6.21 -37.45
CA GLY A 356 -10.70 -7.25 -36.43
C GLY A 356 -9.26 -7.50 -35.98
N LEU A 357 -8.25 -7.06 -36.75
CA LEU A 357 -6.84 -7.41 -36.48
C LEU A 357 -6.08 -6.32 -35.74
N PHE A 358 -6.33 -5.04 -36.06
CA PHE A 358 -5.78 -3.92 -35.30
C PHE A 358 -6.41 -3.74 -33.91
N ALA A 359 -7.65 -4.21 -33.69
CA ALA A 359 -8.22 -4.30 -32.35
C ALA A 359 -7.52 -5.39 -31.51
N LYS A 360 -7.29 -6.59 -32.08
CA LYS A 360 -6.63 -7.71 -31.38
C LYS A 360 -5.14 -7.49 -31.07
N LEU A 361 -4.44 -6.69 -31.88
CA LEU A 361 -3.06 -6.30 -31.60
C LEU A 361 -2.97 -5.19 -30.55
N ARG A 362 -3.93 -4.26 -30.55
CA ARG A 362 -4.00 -3.20 -29.53
C ARG A 362 -4.39 -3.74 -28.15
N ASP A 363 -5.18 -4.81 -28.09
CA ASP A 363 -5.55 -5.50 -26.84
C ASP A 363 -4.50 -6.51 -26.34
N ARG A 364 -3.36 -6.69 -27.04
CA ARG A 364 -2.24 -7.55 -26.59
C ARG A 364 -1.02 -6.77 -26.07
N PHE A 365 -1.07 -5.44 -26.13
CA PHE A 365 0.01 -4.55 -25.69
C PHE A 365 -0.46 -3.43 -24.73
N LEU A 366 -1.78 -3.31 -24.51
CA LEU A 366 -2.42 -2.68 -23.36
C LEU A 366 -2.94 -3.79 -22.45
#